data_AF-A0AAV6W6B8-F1
#
_entry.id   AF-A0AAV6W6B8-F1
#
_cell.length_a   1.000
_cell.length_b   1.000
_cell.length_c   1.000
_cell.angle_alpha   90.00
_cell.angle_beta   90.00
_cell.angle_gamma   90.00
#
_symmetry.space_group_name_H-M   'P 1'
#
loop_
_entity.id
_entity.type
_entity.pdbx_description
1 polymer ?
#
loop_
_entity_poly.entity_id
_entity_poly.type
_entity_poly.pdbx_seq_one_letter_code
_entity_poly.pdbx_strand_id
1 'polypeptide(L)'
;MLSRPFSTYFATWLRPPPSLDYSLLSSPSAGGIFENRDMSQVTNGYLETIIDWVPAMKNIRLRDFPSFIRTTNAEDFMVNFALKEVEAIPRAKALILNTFDALEQDVLDALFAMFPRIYTVGPLQLMMNYINDNRLNSMSSSLWKEDSDCIKWLDDKDPKSVVYVNFGSVTVVTAQQLTEFAWGLANSKKSFLWIVRPDIVEGESAMLPPEFVEDTKDRSKLISWCPQEQTNCRFSCVDWEIGMEIDNDVKRDDVELMVKEMMDGEKGKKMKEKATEWKRKAEEAVELGGSSYLNLNKLINEVL
;
A
#
# COMPACT_ATOMS: atom_id res chain seq x y z
N MET A 1 -10.21 5.38 1.44
CA MET A 1 -9.69 4.32 2.34
C MET A 1 -8.44 3.68 1.73
N LEU A 2 -7.31 4.38 1.79
CA LEU A 2 -5.99 3.84 1.41
C LEU A 2 -5.19 3.64 2.70
N SER A 3 -5.48 2.55 3.40
CA SER A 3 -4.66 2.14 4.54
C SER A 3 -3.29 1.66 4.05
N ARG A 4 -2.26 2.08 4.78
CA ARG A 4 -0.85 1.69 4.61
C ARG A 4 -0.73 0.16 4.40
N PRO A 5 0.17 -0.34 3.52
CA PRO A 5 0.22 -1.76 3.19
C PRO A 5 0.58 -2.65 4.37
N PHE A 6 -0.13 -3.77 4.43
CA PHE A 6 -0.05 -4.85 5.41
C PHE A 6 1.33 -5.56 5.53
N SER A 7 2.27 -5.32 4.62
CA SER A 7 3.50 -6.14 4.55
C SER A 7 4.71 -5.58 5.29
N THR A 8 4.73 -4.29 5.62
CA THR A 8 5.91 -3.65 6.24
C THR A 8 5.65 -3.21 7.68
N TYR A 9 4.38 -3.10 8.09
CA TYR A 9 4.02 -2.64 9.43
C TYR A 9 3.79 -3.75 10.45
N PHE A 10 3.90 -5.03 10.10
CA PHE A 10 3.72 -6.10 11.09
C PHE A 10 4.94 -6.33 12.00
N ALA A 11 6.08 -5.71 11.70
CA ALA A 11 7.27 -5.82 12.53
C ALA A 11 7.27 -4.84 13.73
N THR A 12 6.58 -3.70 13.65
CA THR A 12 6.81 -2.53 14.54
C THR A 12 5.89 -2.38 15.72
N TRP A 13 5.06 -3.38 15.99
CA TRP A 13 4.12 -3.29 17.10
C TRP A 13 4.40 -4.38 18.12
N LEU A 14 4.51 -3.95 19.38
CA LEU A 14 4.55 -4.72 20.62
C LEU A 14 5.90 -5.37 21.02
N ARG A 15 6.84 -4.52 21.47
CA ARG A 15 7.56 -4.67 22.76
C ARG A 15 8.31 -3.38 23.17
N PRO A 16 7.90 -2.62 24.21
CA PRO A 16 8.76 -1.63 24.85
C PRO A 16 9.64 -2.29 25.96
N PRO A 17 10.57 -1.52 26.54
CA PRO A 17 11.48 -1.95 27.61
C PRO A 17 10.75 -2.51 28.84
N PRO A 18 11.45 -3.20 29.77
CA PRO A 18 10.89 -3.80 30.99
C PRO A 18 10.16 -2.87 31.97
N SER A 19 10.04 -1.58 31.66
CA SER A 19 9.47 -0.54 32.53
C SER A 19 8.15 0.07 32.02
N LEU A 20 7.60 -0.38 30.88
CA LEU A 20 6.26 0.04 30.46
C LEU A 20 5.21 -1.00 30.87
N ASP A 21 4.23 -0.53 31.65
CA ASP A 21 3.08 -1.29 32.10
C ASP A 21 2.06 -1.42 30.96
N TYR A 22 1.86 -2.66 30.50
CA TYR A 22 0.87 -3.01 29.46
C TYR A 22 -0.55 -3.08 29.97
N SER A 23 -0.76 -2.84 31.26
CA SER A 23 -2.06 -2.38 31.70
C SER A 23 -2.51 -1.24 30.80
N LEU A 24 -1.66 -0.37 30.23
CA LEU A 24 -2.13 0.73 29.39
C LEU A 24 -2.92 0.38 28.09
N LEU A 25 -2.87 -0.86 27.60
CA LEU A 25 -3.73 -1.34 26.50
C LEU A 25 -5.04 -1.98 26.99
N SER A 26 -5.15 -2.27 28.29
CA SER A 26 -6.26 -2.94 28.96
C SER A 26 -6.68 -2.29 30.31
N SER A 27 -6.19 -1.09 30.60
CA SER A 27 -6.27 -0.40 31.90
C SER A 27 -7.06 0.88 31.71
N PRO A 28 -8.11 1.06 32.50
CA PRO A 28 -8.89 2.29 32.54
C PRO A 28 -8.09 3.55 32.85
N SER A 29 -6.89 3.43 33.46
CA SER A 29 -6.04 4.57 33.82
C SER A 29 -5.17 5.09 32.68
N ALA A 30 -5.24 4.47 31.51
CA ALA A 30 -4.37 4.70 30.36
C ALA A 30 -5.03 5.32 29.14
N GLY A 31 -6.35 5.50 29.19
CA GLY A 31 -7.13 5.85 28.02
C GLY A 31 -6.87 4.88 26.87
N GLY A 32 -7.14 3.58 27.08
CA GLY A 32 -6.90 2.57 26.06
C GLY A 32 -7.47 3.02 24.72
N ILE A 33 -6.67 2.97 23.66
CA ILE A 33 -7.02 3.33 22.26
C ILE A 33 -8.25 2.55 21.73
N PHE A 34 -8.71 1.61 22.55
CA PHE A 34 -9.68 0.59 22.25
C PHE A 34 -10.72 0.42 23.37
N GLU A 35 -10.74 1.30 24.38
CA GLU A 35 -11.79 1.34 25.40
C GLU A 35 -12.95 2.25 24.96
N ASN A 36 -14.19 1.83 25.22
CA ASN A 36 -15.44 2.52 24.84
C ASN A 36 -15.63 2.71 23.32
N ARG A 37 -15.51 1.62 22.56
CA ARG A 37 -15.65 1.64 21.10
C ARG A 37 -17.13 1.67 20.70
N ASP A 38 -17.54 2.76 20.06
CA ASP A 38 -18.83 2.89 19.36
C ASP A 38 -18.59 3.51 17.97
N MET A 39 -19.49 3.25 17.03
CA MET A 39 -19.41 3.71 15.64
C MET A 39 -19.34 5.24 15.51
N SER A 40 -19.76 5.98 16.53
CA SER A 40 -19.55 7.43 16.60
C SER A 40 -18.07 7.84 16.47
N GLN A 41 -17.11 6.98 16.82
CA GLN A 41 -15.68 7.22 16.66
C GLN A 41 -15.24 7.44 15.20
N VAL A 42 -16.01 6.93 14.23
CA VAL A 42 -15.72 7.11 12.80
C VAL A 42 -16.00 8.54 12.35
N THR A 43 -16.92 9.24 13.00
CA THR A 43 -17.42 10.56 12.57
C THR A 43 -17.15 11.69 13.55
N ASN A 44 -16.80 11.39 14.81
CA ASN A 44 -16.60 12.39 15.87
C ASN A 44 -15.18 12.97 15.93
N GLY A 45 -14.32 12.67 14.95
CA GLY A 45 -12.93 13.12 14.92
C GLY A 45 -11.96 12.29 15.78
N TYR A 46 -12.40 11.22 16.44
CA TYR A 46 -11.52 10.34 17.23
C TYR A 46 -10.35 9.80 16.40
N LEU A 47 -10.61 9.43 15.14
CA LEU A 47 -9.57 8.94 14.24
C LEU A 47 -8.50 9.98 13.88
N GLU A 48 -8.70 11.25 14.21
CA GLU A 48 -7.74 12.34 14.06
C GLU A 48 -6.73 12.45 15.18
N THR A 49 -6.91 11.67 16.25
CA THR A 49 -5.99 11.65 17.39
C THR A 49 -4.59 11.30 16.93
N ILE A 50 -3.64 12.19 17.21
CA ILE A 50 -2.21 11.98 16.96
C ILE A 50 -1.68 10.97 17.98
N ILE A 51 -0.90 10.03 17.47
CA ILE A 51 -0.24 8.98 18.22
C ILE A 51 1.26 9.28 18.19
N ASP A 52 1.82 9.60 19.35
CA ASP A 52 3.21 10.07 19.51
C ASP A 52 4.10 9.08 20.28
N TRP A 53 3.52 8.00 20.82
CA TRP A 53 4.23 6.98 21.59
C TRP A 53 4.87 5.88 20.72
N VAL A 54 4.82 6.03 19.39
CA VAL A 54 5.28 5.02 18.44
C VAL A 54 6.67 5.39 17.95
N PRO A 55 7.70 4.58 18.25
CA PRO A 55 9.04 4.83 17.77
C PRO A 55 9.09 5.03 16.26
N ALA A 56 9.87 6.02 15.80
CA ALA A 56 10.06 6.41 14.40
C ALA A 56 8.82 6.94 13.64
N MET A 57 7.60 6.80 14.16
CA MET A 57 6.38 7.23 13.49
C MET A 57 5.86 8.54 14.07
N LYS A 58 6.38 9.67 13.55
CA LYS A 58 5.95 11.01 13.98
C LYS A 58 4.64 11.41 13.29
N ASN A 59 3.77 12.11 14.02
CA ASN A 59 2.52 12.68 13.50
C ASN A 59 1.54 11.66 12.89
N ILE A 60 1.68 10.37 13.23
CA ILE A 60 0.73 9.36 12.77
C ILE A 60 -0.59 9.52 13.53
N ARG A 61 -1.71 9.45 12.83
CA ARG A 61 -3.05 9.52 13.42
C ARG A 61 -3.64 8.13 13.55
N LEU A 62 -4.65 7.96 14.40
CA LEU A 62 -5.41 6.70 14.46
C LEU A 62 -5.97 6.26 13.10
N ARG A 63 -6.38 7.21 12.24
CA ARG A 63 -6.80 6.92 10.86
C ARG A 63 -5.71 6.41 9.93
N ASP A 64 -4.44 6.49 10.32
CA ASP A 64 -3.33 6.04 9.49
C ASP A 64 -2.95 4.57 9.79
N PHE A 65 -3.45 4.02 10.91
CA PHE A 65 -3.33 2.60 11.24
C PHE A 65 -4.20 1.73 10.34
N PRO A 66 -3.88 0.44 10.16
CA PRO A 66 -4.70 -0.46 9.36
C PRO A 66 -6.17 -0.48 9.80
N SER A 67 -7.12 -0.41 8.85
CA SER A 67 -8.55 -0.29 9.17
C SER A 67 -9.11 -1.47 9.97
N PHE A 68 -8.53 -2.67 9.84
CA PHE A 68 -8.99 -3.86 10.56
C PHE A 68 -8.83 -3.77 12.09
N ILE A 69 -7.94 -2.90 12.60
CA ILE A 69 -7.84 -2.69 14.05
C ILE A 69 -8.94 -1.76 14.59
N ARG A 70 -9.66 -1.06 13.70
CA ARG A 70 -10.74 -0.11 14.03
C ARG A 70 -12.08 -0.82 14.18
N THR A 71 -12.09 -1.88 14.97
CA THR A 71 -13.28 -2.70 15.26
C THR A 71 -13.84 -2.34 16.63
N THR A 72 -15.12 -2.57 16.91
CA THR A 72 -15.66 -2.49 18.30
C THR A 72 -15.60 -3.84 19.01
N ASN A 73 -15.33 -4.91 18.27
CA ASN A 73 -15.40 -6.29 18.72
C ASN A 73 -14.07 -6.76 19.33
N ALA A 74 -14.08 -7.14 20.61
CA ALA A 74 -12.90 -7.71 21.29
C ALA A 74 -12.50 -9.09 20.71
N GLU A 75 -13.47 -9.82 20.16
CA GLU A 75 -13.27 -11.13 19.53
C GLU A 75 -13.04 -11.01 18.01
N ASP A 76 -12.70 -9.81 17.52
CA ASP A 76 -12.41 -9.61 16.11
C ASP A 76 -11.26 -10.50 15.65
N PHE A 77 -11.52 -11.29 14.61
CA PHE A 77 -10.58 -12.29 14.11
C PHE A 77 -9.26 -11.65 13.67
N MET A 78 -9.30 -10.53 12.96
CA MET A 78 -8.11 -9.91 12.37
C MET A 78 -7.23 -9.27 13.45
N VAL A 79 -7.84 -8.64 14.46
CA VAL A 79 -7.10 -8.11 15.61
C VAL A 79 -6.44 -9.24 16.40
N ASN A 80 -7.19 -10.29 16.73
CA ASN A 80 -6.66 -11.41 17.50
C ASN A 80 -5.61 -12.21 16.73
N PHE A 81 -5.78 -12.36 15.42
CA PHE A 81 -4.76 -12.94 14.54
C PHE A 81 -3.47 -12.10 14.58
N ALA A 82 -3.59 -10.78 14.41
CA ALA A 82 -2.45 -9.88 14.43
C ALA A 82 -1.67 -9.93 15.76
N LEU A 83 -2.38 -9.92 16.89
CA LEU A 83 -1.78 -10.05 18.21
C LEU A 83 -1.02 -11.36 18.39
N LYS A 84 -1.60 -12.49 17.95
CA LYS A 84 -0.96 -13.81 18.02
C LYS A 84 0.32 -13.91 17.18
N GLU A 85 0.32 -13.36 15.97
CA GLU A 85 1.51 -13.33 15.11
C GLU A 85 2.63 -12.54 15.78
N VAL A 86 2.30 -11.39 16.37
CA VAL A 86 3.27 -10.54 17.06
C VAL A 86 3.85 -11.22 18.31
N GLU A 87 3.03 -11.88 19.12
CA GLU A 87 3.49 -12.70 20.26
C GLU A 87 4.41 -13.85 19.81
N ALA A 88 4.31 -14.28 18.55
CA ALA A 88 5.17 -15.31 17.98
C ALA A 88 6.53 -14.77 17.50
N ILE A 89 6.67 -13.47 17.17
CA ILE A 89 7.90 -12.88 16.60
C ILE A 89 9.15 -13.20 17.44
N PRO A 90 9.17 -13.10 18.78
CA PRO A 90 10.37 -13.41 19.56
C PRO A 90 10.87 -14.85 19.41
N ARG A 91 9.98 -15.78 19.01
CA ARG A 91 10.31 -17.19 18.74
C ARG A 91 10.85 -17.41 17.33
N ALA A 92 10.70 -16.43 16.43
CA ALA A 92 11.19 -16.51 15.07
C ALA A 92 12.74 -16.49 15.05
N LYS A 93 13.32 -17.29 14.15
CA LYS A 93 14.76 -17.30 13.90
C LYS A 93 15.22 -16.04 13.15
N ALA A 94 14.36 -15.53 12.28
CA ALA A 94 14.58 -14.33 11.49
C ALA A 94 13.24 -13.72 11.11
N LEU A 95 13.23 -12.41 10.89
CA LEU A 95 12.12 -11.68 10.31
C LEU A 95 12.56 -11.13 8.95
N ILE A 96 11.87 -11.53 7.90
CA ILE A 96 12.21 -11.17 6.52
C ILE A 96 11.21 -10.11 6.05
N LEU A 97 11.72 -8.95 5.66
CA LEU A 97 10.90 -7.82 5.25
C LEU A 97 11.14 -7.49 3.77
N ASN A 98 10.06 -7.37 2.99
CA ASN A 98 10.12 -6.90 1.61
C ASN A 98 10.18 -5.37 1.58
N THR A 99 11.31 -4.84 2.02
CA THR A 99 11.68 -3.41 2.01
C THR A 99 13.20 -3.31 1.88
N PHE A 100 13.74 -2.10 1.87
CA PHE A 100 15.18 -1.83 1.85
C PHE A 100 15.54 -0.69 2.81
N ASP A 101 16.76 -0.72 3.34
CA ASP A 101 17.19 0.13 4.46
C ASP A 101 16.94 1.62 4.21
N ALA A 102 17.32 2.11 3.02
CA ALA A 102 17.18 3.53 2.69
C ALA A 102 15.72 4.03 2.63
N LEU A 103 14.72 3.13 2.50
CA LEU A 103 13.30 3.51 2.47
C LEU A 103 12.74 3.77 3.87
N GLU A 104 13.20 3.02 4.87
CA GLU A 104 12.55 2.93 6.18
C GLU A 104 13.55 2.93 7.34
N GLN A 105 14.72 3.55 7.17
CA GLN A 105 15.82 3.51 8.14
C GLN A 105 15.39 3.77 9.58
N ASP A 106 14.66 4.86 9.84
CA ASP A 106 14.20 5.21 11.20
C ASP A 106 13.32 4.10 11.81
N VAL A 107 12.42 3.52 11.00
CA VAL A 107 11.53 2.43 11.41
C VAL A 107 12.35 1.17 11.67
N LEU A 108 13.30 0.85 10.79
CA LEU A 108 14.19 -0.30 10.94
C LEU A 108 15.08 -0.16 12.18
N ASP A 109 15.60 1.01 12.49
CA ASP A 109 16.39 1.26 13.70
C ASP A 109 15.57 0.97 14.97
N ALA A 110 14.32 1.43 15.00
CA ALA A 110 13.39 1.12 16.09
C ALA A 110 13.10 -0.39 16.17
N LEU A 111 12.93 -1.06 15.03
CA LEU A 111 12.71 -2.49 14.96
C LEU A 111 13.91 -3.30 15.42
N PHE A 112 15.12 -2.95 14.99
CA PHE A 112 16.36 -3.63 15.34
C PHE A 112 16.61 -3.58 16.85
N ALA A 113 16.21 -2.50 17.52
CA ALA A 113 16.27 -2.39 18.99
C ALA A 113 15.36 -3.41 19.70
N MET A 114 14.26 -3.82 19.06
CA MET A 114 13.30 -4.77 19.62
C MET A 114 13.59 -6.22 19.19
N PHE A 115 14.00 -6.41 17.94
CA PHE A 115 14.28 -7.70 17.33
C PHE A 115 15.48 -7.59 16.38
N PRO A 116 16.69 -7.99 16.80
CA PRO A 116 17.92 -7.72 16.03
C PRO A 116 18.10 -8.62 14.79
N ARG A 117 17.25 -9.65 14.61
CA ARG A 117 17.38 -10.63 13.50
C ARG A 117 16.46 -10.31 12.33
N ILE A 118 16.48 -9.06 11.88
CA ILE A 118 15.70 -8.57 10.74
C ILE A 118 16.56 -8.56 9.49
N TYR A 119 15.96 -8.98 8.38
CA TYR A 119 16.57 -9.00 7.07
C TYR A 119 15.65 -8.30 6.07
N THR A 120 16.07 -7.13 5.60
CA THR A 120 15.42 -6.41 4.51
C THR A 120 15.93 -7.01 3.19
N VAL A 121 15.03 -7.62 2.42
CA VAL A 121 15.38 -8.35 1.18
C VAL A 121 14.63 -7.80 -0.03
N GLY A 122 14.05 -6.60 0.11
CA GLY A 122 13.24 -5.98 -0.91
C GLY A 122 13.98 -4.91 -1.74
N PRO A 123 13.31 -4.34 -2.74
CA PRO A 123 12.04 -4.81 -3.27
C PRO A 123 12.20 -6.11 -4.07
N LEU A 124 11.45 -7.16 -3.68
CA LEU A 124 11.55 -8.49 -4.28
C LEU A 124 11.32 -8.47 -5.80
N GLN A 125 10.45 -7.61 -6.29
CA GLN A 125 10.18 -7.47 -7.72
C GLN A 125 11.40 -7.02 -8.53
N LEU A 126 12.26 -6.16 -7.97
CA LEU A 126 13.51 -5.78 -8.64
C LEU A 126 14.57 -6.87 -8.47
N MET A 127 14.57 -7.55 -7.33
CA MET A 127 15.49 -8.65 -7.06
C MET A 127 15.29 -9.82 -8.03
N MET A 128 14.05 -10.08 -8.44
CA MET A 128 13.73 -11.11 -9.44
C MET A 128 14.45 -10.89 -10.78
N ASN A 129 14.76 -9.65 -11.17
CA ASN A 129 15.51 -9.37 -12.40
C ASN A 129 16.94 -9.94 -12.39
N TYR A 130 17.47 -10.26 -11.22
CA TYR A 130 18.81 -10.85 -11.04
C TYR A 130 18.77 -12.39 -10.94
N ILE A 131 17.59 -13.00 -10.95
CA ILE A 131 17.41 -14.45 -10.91
C ILE A 131 17.33 -14.99 -12.34
N ASN A 132 18.46 -15.45 -12.87
CA ASN A 132 18.53 -16.11 -14.18
C ASN A 132 18.21 -17.61 -14.07
N ASP A 133 16.99 -17.96 -13.67
CA ASP A 133 16.51 -19.34 -13.68
C ASP A 133 15.26 -19.50 -14.55
N ASN A 134 15.45 -20.04 -15.75
CA ASN A 134 14.38 -20.26 -16.72
C ASN A 134 13.26 -21.19 -16.20
N ARG A 135 13.48 -21.96 -15.12
CA ARG A 135 12.45 -22.80 -14.49
C ARG A 135 11.39 -21.98 -13.77
N LEU A 136 11.69 -20.74 -13.41
CA LEU A 136 10.76 -19.85 -12.71
C LEU A 136 9.82 -19.10 -13.66
N ASN A 137 10.10 -19.10 -14.98
CA ASN A 137 9.27 -18.44 -15.99
C ASN A 137 7.82 -18.98 -16.07
N SER A 138 7.54 -20.17 -15.51
CA SER A 138 6.20 -20.74 -15.43
C SER A 138 5.43 -20.39 -14.14
N MET A 139 6.06 -19.71 -13.18
CA MET A 139 5.43 -19.33 -11.92
C MET A 139 4.79 -17.94 -12.05
N SER A 140 3.52 -17.89 -12.44
CA SER A 140 2.75 -16.63 -12.40
C SER A 140 2.46 -16.25 -10.95
N SER A 141 2.76 -15.01 -10.57
CA SER A 141 2.42 -14.41 -9.27
C SER A 141 1.00 -13.85 -9.22
N SER A 142 0.27 -13.87 -10.36
CA SER A 142 -1.05 -13.29 -10.47
C SER A 142 -2.14 -14.22 -9.93
N LEU A 143 -3.03 -13.66 -9.11
CA LEU A 143 -4.22 -14.34 -8.61
C LEU A 143 -5.35 -14.40 -9.67
N TRP A 144 -5.19 -13.68 -10.79
CA TRP A 144 -6.22 -13.54 -11.84
C TRP A 144 -5.63 -13.73 -13.23
N LYS A 145 -6.48 -14.12 -14.19
CA LYS A 145 -6.09 -14.24 -15.60
C LYS A 145 -5.72 -12.86 -16.15
N GLU A 146 -4.47 -12.73 -16.57
CA GLU A 146 -3.93 -11.47 -17.10
C GLU A 146 -4.41 -11.22 -18.54
N ASP A 147 -4.78 -9.96 -18.81
CA ASP A 147 -4.99 -9.47 -20.17
C ASP A 147 -3.72 -8.73 -20.64
N SER A 148 -2.97 -9.35 -21.55
CA SER A 148 -1.74 -8.78 -22.11
C SER A 148 -1.98 -7.73 -23.20
N ASP A 149 -3.22 -7.59 -23.70
CA ASP A 149 -3.54 -6.58 -24.71
C ASP A 149 -3.49 -5.15 -24.14
N CYS A 150 -3.47 -5.02 -22.81
CA CYS A 150 -3.23 -3.72 -22.18
C CYS A 150 -1.81 -3.19 -22.42
N ILE A 151 -0.81 -4.07 -22.54
CA ILE A 151 0.57 -3.67 -22.83
C ILE A 151 0.66 -3.10 -24.24
N LYS A 152 0.09 -3.79 -25.24
CA LYS A 152 0.03 -3.27 -26.62
C LYS A 152 -0.67 -1.91 -26.70
N TRP A 153 -1.74 -1.73 -25.94
CA TRP A 153 -2.45 -0.45 -25.90
C TRP A 153 -1.60 0.66 -25.26
N LEU A 154 -0.75 0.34 -24.27
CA LEU A 154 0.18 1.28 -23.65
C LEU A 154 1.36 1.63 -24.57
N ASP A 155 1.85 0.69 -25.37
CA ASP A 155 2.96 0.90 -26.32
C ASP A 155 2.64 1.97 -27.37
N ASP A 156 1.35 2.16 -27.69
CA ASP A 156 0.85 3.20 -28.61
C ASP A 156 0.67 4.58 -27.95
N LYS A 157 1.07 4.77 -26.68
CA LYS A 157 0.90 6.03 -25.93
C LYS A 157 2.23 6.71 -25.66
N ASP A 158 2.20 8.04 -25.58
CA ASP A 158 3.38 8.80 -25.18
C ASP A 158 3.84 8.42 -23.76
N PRO A 159 5.15 8.39 -23.49
CA PRO A 159 5.66 8.11 -22.15
C PRO A 159 5.04 9.03 -21.09
N LYS A 160 4.64 8.45 -19.95
CA LYS A 160 4.08 9.17 -18.80
C LYS A 160 2.77 9.93 -19.09
N SER A 161 2.04 9.56 -20.15
CA SER A 161 0.77 10.19 -20.56
C SER A 161 -0.49 9.48 -20.08
N VAL A 162 -0.37 8.27 -19.52
CA VAL A 162 -1.49 7.43 -19.10
C VAL A 162 -1.58 7.37 -17.57
N VAL A 163 -2.79 7.53 -17.05
CA VAL A 163 -3.11 7.29 -15.64
C VAL A 163 -3.41 5.80 -15.44
N TYR A 164 -2.69 5.14 -14.54
CA TYR A 164 -2.99 3.77 -14.13
C TYR A 164 -3.91 3.79 -12.90
N VAL A 165 -5.03 3.08 -12.97
CA VAL A 165 -6.02 2.99 -11.89
C VAL A 165 -6.20 1.53 -11.49
N ASN A 166 -5.93 1.23 -10.22
CA ASN A 166 -6.16 -0.10 -9.64
C ASN A 166 -6.45 0.04 -8.14
N PHE A 167 -7.59 -0.48 -7.70
CA PHE A 167 -7.99 -0.48 -6.29
C PHE A 167 -7.45 -1.70 -5.50
N GLY A 168 -6.58 -2.51 -6.11
CA GLY A 168 -6.07 -3.73 -5.51
C GLY A 168 -7.14 -4.80 -5.37
N SER A 169 -6.86 -5.84 -4.57
CA SER A 169 -7.72 -7.02 -4.40
C SER A 169 -8.70 -6.93 -3.22
N VAL A 170 -8.46 -6.02 -2.27
CA VAL A 170 -9.16 -6.00 -0.97
C VAL A 170 -10.15 -4.84 -0.85
N THR A 171 -9.91 -3.73 -1.54
CA THR A 171 -10.77 -2.55 -1.43
C THR A 171 -12.11 -2.79 -2.11
N VAL A 172 -13.18 -2.42 -1.39
CA VAL A 172 -14.56 -2.38 -1.86
C VAL A 172 -15.03 -0.92 -1.83
N VAL A 173 -15.72 -0.49 -2.85
CA VAL A 173 -16.30 0.86 -3.00
C VAL A 173 -17.81 0.76 -3.23
N THR A 174 -18.56 1.81 -2.93
CA THR A 174 -19.97 1.84 -3.29
C THR A 174 -20.14 2.09 -4.80
N ALA A 175 -21.29 1.70 -5.37
CA ALA A 175 -21.61 2.01 -6.77
C ALA A 175 -21.58 3.52 -7.07
N GLN A 176 -21.98 4.33 -6.08
CA GLN A 176 -21.91 5.79 -6.18
C GLN A 176 -20.46 6.29 -6.23
N GLN A 177 -19.58 5.82 -5.34
CA GLN A 177 -18.15 6.17 -5.36
C GLN A 177 -17.48 5.74 -6.67
N LEU A 178 -17.81 4.55 -7.17
CA LEU A 178 -17.32 4.06 -8.47
C LEU A 178 -17.74 5.00 -9.61
N THR A 179 -19.00 5.46 -9.58
CA THR A 179 -19.56 6.38 -10.58
C THR A 179 -18.89 7.77 -10.53
N GLU A 180 -18.71 8.34 -9.33
CA GLU A 180 -18.02 9.62 -9.17
C GLU A 180 -16.57 9.54 -9.63
N PHE A 181 -15.86 8.46 -9.28
CA PHE A 181 -14.50 8.23 -9.71
C PHE A 181 -14.39 8.10 -11.24
N ALA A 182 -15.29 7.33 -11.86
CA ALA A 182 -15.36 7.16 -13.30
C ALA A 182 -15.54 8.51 -14.02
N TRP A 183 -16.54 9.30 -13.60
CA TRP A 183 -16.78 10.61 -14.22
C TRP A 183 -15.63 11.60 -13.96
N GLY A 184 -14.97 11.54 -12.81
CA GLY A 184 -13.78 12.35 -12.56
C GLY A 184 -12.62 12.02 -13.51
N LEU A 185 -12.37 10.72 -13.76
CA LEU A 185 -11.41 10.29 -14.79
C LEU A 185 -11.81 10.80 -16.18
N ALA A 186 -13.08 10.63 -16.57
CA ALA A 186 -13.56 11.06 -17.89
C ALA A 186 -13.43 12.58 -18.08
N ASN A 187 -13.73 13.37 -17.04
CA ASN A 187 -13.65 14.83 -17.05
C ASN A 187 -12.22 15.35 -17.09
N SER A 188 -11.25 14.60 -16.56
CA SER A 188 -9.83 14.95 -16.63
C SER A 188 -9.30 15.09 -18.06
N LYS A 189 -9.97 14.44 -19.03
CA LYS A 189 -9.57 14.29 -20.44
C LYS A 189 -8.21 13.60 -20.63
N LYS A 190 -7.65 12.98 -19.59
CA LYS A 190 -6.44 12.17 -19.66
C LYS A 190 -6.74 10.77 -20.16
N SER A 191 -5.74 10.15 -20.77
CA SER A 191 -5.80 8.72 -21.09
C SER A 191 -5.62 7.91 -19.81
N PHE A 192 -6.33 6.80 -19.67
CA PHE A 192 -6.22 5.97 -18.48
C PHE A 192 -6.40 4.47 -18.76
N LEU A 193 -5.65 3.66 -18.01
CA LEU A 193 -5.80 2.21 -17.92
C LEU A 193 -6.42 1.90 -16.56
N TRP A 194 -7.61 1.29 -16.54
CA TRP A 194 -8.30 0.97 -15.29
C TRP A 194 -8.58 -0.52 -15.18
N ILE A 195 -8.09 -1.10 -14.09
CA ILE A 195 -8.44 -2.44 -13.62
C ILE A 195 -9.78 -2.39 -12.89
N VAL A 196 -10.84 -2.84 -13.57
CA VAL A 196 -12.21 -2.86 -13.08
C VAL A 196 -12.56 -4.31 -12.74
N ARG A 197 -12.52 -4.64 -11.46
CA ARG A 197 -12.91 -5.97 -11.01
C ARG A 197 -14.42 -6.04 -10.75
N PRO A 198 -15.09 -7.15 -11.11
CA PRO A 198 -16.53 -7.32 -10.85
C PRO A 198 -16.89 -7.23 -9.36
N ASP A 199 -15.99 -7.62 -8.46
CA ASP A 199 -16.19 -7.68 -7.01
C ASP A 199 -15.83 -6.39 -6.25
N ILE A 200 -15.51 -5.31 -6.96
CA ILE A 200 -15.13 -4.05 -6.30
C ILE A 200 -16.33 -3.33 -5.66
N VAL A 201 -17.56 -3.68 -6.01
CA VAL A 201 -18.77 -3.10 -5.43
C VAL A 201 -19.37 -4.05 -4.39
N GLU A 202 -19.69 -3.53 -3.20
CA GLU A 202 -20.22 -4.35 -2.11
C GLU A 202 -21.58 -4.96 -2.50
N GLY A 203 -21.67 -6.29 -2.50
CA GLY A 203 -22.92 -7.02 -2.72
C GLY A 203 -23.46 -7.00 -4.16
N GLU A 204 -22.79 -6.32 -5.10
CA GLU A 204 -23.22 -6.17 -6.49
C GLU A 204 -22.04 -6.29 -7.47
N SER A 205 -22.32 -6.62 -8.73
CA SER A 205 -21.28 -6.57 -9.77
C SER A 205 -20.96 -5.12 -10.10
N ALA A 206 -19.68 -4.78 -10.19
CA ALA A 206 -19.24 -3.48 -10.66
C ALA A 206 -19.76 -3.20 -12.07
N MET A 207 -20.65 -2.22 -12.21
CA MET A 207 -21.16 -1.76 -13.50
C MET A 207 -20.82 -0.30 -13.69
N LEU A 208 -19.97 -0.03 -14.68
CA LEU A 208 -19.68 1.34 -15.10
C LEU A 208 -20.82 1.87 -15.99
N PRO A 209 -21.16 3.17 -15.91
CA PRO A 209 -22.20 3.75 -16.76
C PRO A 209 -21.89 3.54 -18.25
N PRO A 210 -22.84 3.08 -19.08
CA PRO A 210 -22.61 2.90 -20.53
C PRO A 210 -22.15 4.18 -21.22
N GLU A 211 -22.66 5.34 -20.80
CA GLU A 211 -22.30 6.64 -21.34
C GLU A 211 -20.83 6.98 -21.04
N PHE A 212 -20.31 6.55 -19.88
CA PHE A 212 -18.90 6.72 -19.53
C PHE A 212 -18.00 5.86 -20.43
N VAL A 213 -18.39 4.61 -20.69
CA VAL A 213 -17.64 3.70 -21.56
C VAL A 213 -17.56 4.28 -22.97
N GLU A 214 -18.68 4.76 -23.49
CA GLU A 214 -18.74 5.38 -24.82
C GLU A 214 -17.96 6.70 -24.89
N ASP A 215 -18.09 7.60 -23.89
CA ASP A 215 -17.38 8.88 -23.86
C ASP A 215 -15.86 8.70 -23.78
N THR A 216 -15.38 7.61 -23.18
CA THR A 216 -13.94 7.40 -22.92
C THR A 216 -13.27 6.41 -23.86
N LYS A 217 -14.01 5.74 -24.75
CA LYS A 217 -13.51 4.61 -25.58
C LYS A 217 -12.20 4.85 -26.33
N ASP A 218 -11.95 6.09 -26.78
CA ASP A 218 -10.76 6.44 -27.56
C ASP A 218 -9.52 6.75 -26.68
N ARG A 219 -9.72 6.91 -25.37
CA ARG A 219 -8.67 7.31 -24.40
C ARG A 219 -8.59 6.40 -23.17
N SER A 220 -9.46 5.41 -23.05
CA SER A 220 -9.46 4.46 -21.95
C SER A 220 -9.21 3.03 -22.41
N LYS A 221 -8.61 2.25 -21.52
CA LYS A 221 -8.59 0.79 -21.59
C LYS A 221 -9.11 0.25 -20.27
N LEU A 222 -10.24 -0.44 -20.33
CA LEU A 222 -10.88 -1.06 -19.17
C LEU A 222 -10.66 -2.57 -19.26
N ILE A 223 -10.10 -3.16 -18.21
CA ILE A 223 -9.81 -4.61 -18.15
C ILE A 223 -10.08 -5.16 -16.76
N SER A 224 -10.31 -6.46 -16.66
CA SER A 224 -10.53 -7.12 -15.36
C SER A 224 -9.24 -7.29 -14.56
N TRP A 225 -8.11 -7.52 -15.24
CA TRP A 225 -6.79 -7.67 -14.63
C TRP A 225 -5.64 -7.52 -15.62
N CYS A 226 -4.49 -7.01 -15.17
CA CYS A 226 -3.26 -6.87 -15.97
C CYS A 226 -2.08 -7.61 -15.33
N PRO A 227 -1.00 -7.87 -16.10
CA PRO A 227 0.28 -8.29 -15.55
C PRO A 227 0.83 -7.24 -14.58
N GLN A 228 0.51 -7.42 -13.30
CA GLN A 228 0.78 -6.43 -12.26
C GLN A 228 2.27 -6.16 -12.09
N GLU A 229 3.15 -7.13 -12.33
CA GLU A 229 4.61 -6.90 -12.25
C GLU A 229 5.12 -5.90 -13.29
N GLN A 230 4.44 -5.79 -14.44
CA GLN A 230 4.81 -4.87 -15.52
C GLN A 230 4.15 -3.49 -15.37
N THR A 231 3.04 -3.38 -14.62
CA THR A 231 2.26 -2.14 -14.47
C THR A 231 2.27 -1.54 -13.06
N ASN A 232 2.60 -2.32 -12.03
CA ASN A 232 2.57 -1.85 -10.64
C ASN A 232 3.86 -1.10 -10.30
N CYS A 233 3.77 0.22 -10.26
CA CYS A 233 4.52 1.01 -9.29
C CYS A 233 3.77 0.95 -7.96
N ARG A 234 4.12 0.00 -7.10
CA ARG A 234 3.45 -0.18 -5.80
C ARG A 234 3.94 0.87 -4.79
N PHE A 235 2.95 1.56 -4.23
CA PHE A 235 2.92 2.26 -2.94
C PHE A 235 3.72 3.55 -2.80
N SER A 236 2.99 4.58 -2.38
CA SER A 236 3.49 5.70 -1.58
C SER A 236 2.34 6.62 -1.21
N CYS A 237 2.28 7.08 0.04
CA CYS A 237 1.63 8.35 0.35
C CYS A 237 2.21 8.98 1.62
N VAL A 238 2.14 10.32 1.61
CA VAL A 238 2.59 11.33 2.59
C VAL A 238 4.08 11.29 2.94
N ASP A 239 4.58 10.22 3.54
CA ASP A 239 5.96 10.20 4.09
C ASP A 239 7.02 10.17 2.98
N TRP A 240 6.72 9.52 1.86
CA TRP A 240 7.62 9.42 0.70
C TRP A 240 7.38 10.51 -0.35
N GLU A 241 6.32 11.31 -0.18
CA GLU A 241 5.97 12.46 -1.02
C GLU A 241 5.85 12.16 -2.53
N ILE A 242 5.40 10.96 -2.91
CA ILE A 242 5.14 10.59 -4.32
C ILE A 242 3.68 10.20 -4.59
N GLY A 243 2.76 10.53 -3.67
CA GLY A 243 1.33 10.26 -3.80
C GLY A 243 0.46 11.38 -3.25
N MET A 244 -0.80 11.38 -3.69
CA MET A 244 -1.86 12.28 -3.22
C MET A 244 -3.02 11.45 -2.66
N GLU A 245 -3.69 11.96 -1.64
CA GLU A 245 -4.82 11.29 -0.99
C GLU A 245 -6.15 11.88 -1.49
N ILE A 246 -7.08 11.00 -1.87
CA ILE A 246 -8.48 11.34 -2.18
C ILE A 246 -9.30 11.10 -0.92
N ASP A 247 -10.22 12.03 -0.64
CA ASP A 247 -11.18 11.91 0.46
C ASP A 247 -12.03 10.63 0.33
N ASN A 248 -12.59 10.17 1.45
CA ASN A 248 -13.52 9.06 1.46
C ASN A 248 -14.86 9.43 0.80
N ASP A 249 -15.29 10.69 0.88
CA ASP A 249 -16.44 11.19 0.12
C ASP A 249 -16.02 11.63 -1.30
N VAL A 250 -15.66 10.65 -2.12
CA VAL A 250 -15.16 10.86 -3.49
C VAL A 250 -16.18 11.66 -4.33
N LYS A 251 -15.79 12.85 -4.79
CA LYS A 251 -16.51 13.63 -5.81
C LYS A 251 -15.75 13.65 -7.13
N ARG A 252 -16.47 13.62 -8.25
CA ARG A 252 -15.86 13.65 -9.58
C ARG A 252 -14.97 14.87 -9.82
N ASP A 253 -15.35 16.03 -9.30
CA ASP A 253 -14.60 17.28 -9.49
C ASP A 253 -13.24 17.21 -8.77
N ASP A 254 -13.20 16.61 -7.58
CA ASP A 254 -11.96 16.40 -6.83
C ASP A 254 -11.04 15.41 -7.53
N VAL A 255 -11.60 14.30 -8.05
CA VAL A 255 -10.86 13.31 -8.84
C VAL A 255 -10.30 13.93 -10.11
N GLU A 256 -11.11 14.74 -10.82
CA GLU A 256 -10.67 15.45 -12.02
C GLU A 256 -9.48 16.38 -11.74
N LEU A 257 -9.61 17.24 -10.74
CA LEU A 257 -8.57 18.20 -10.36
C LEU A 257 -7.30 17.48 -9.93
N MET A 258 -7.43 16.41 -9.15
CA MET A 258 -6.29 15.63 -8.70
C MET A 258 -5.57 14.92 -9.84
N VAL A 259 -6.31 14.31 -10.78
CA VAL A 259 -5.71 13.67 -11.96
C VAL A 259 -4.96 14.70 -12.81
N LYS A 260 -5.54 15.90 -13.01
CA LYS A 260 -4.87 16.99 -13.71
C LYS A 260 -3.60 17.45 -13.00
N GLU A 261 -3.64 17.64 -11.68
CA GLU A 261 -2.48 18.04 -10.88
C GLU A 261 -1.38 16.96 -10.88
N MET A 262 -1.76 15.68 -10.84
CA MET A 262 -0.81 14.55 -10.92
C MET A 262 -0.08 14.49 -12.26
N MET A 263 -0.82 14.74 -13.34
CA MET A 263 -0.32 14.55 -14.70
C MET A 263 0.47 15.75 -15.18
N ASP A 264 -0.08 16.95 -15.00
CA ASP A 264 0.43 18.21 -15.59
C ASP A 264 0.87 19.24 -14.55
N GLY A 265 0.48 19.07 -13.29
CA GLY A 265 0.73 20.03 -12.23
C GLY A 265 2.15 19.96 -11.66
N GLU A 266 2.53 21.03 -10.96
CA GLU A 266 3.84 21.14 -10.31
C GLU A 266 4.01 20.12 -9.18
N LYS A 267 2.95 19.77 -8.44
CA LYS A 267 3.03 18.69 -7.45
C LYS A 267 3.27 17.36 -8.15
N GLY A 268 2.55 17.09 -9.23
CA GLY A 268 2.75 15.90 -10.07
C GLY A 268 4.19 15.73 -10.53
N LYS A 269 4.81 16.81 -11.02
CA LYS A 269 6.21 16.82 -11.42
C LYS A 269 7.17 16.50 -10.27
N LYS A 270 7.01 17.14 -9.11
CA LYS A 270 7.85 16.88 -7.92
C LYS A 270 7.71 15.44 -7.42
N MET A 271 6.49 14.90 -7.42
CA MET A 271 6.26 13.49 -7.06
C MET A 271 6.97 12.54 -8.02
N LYS A 272 6.95 12.81 -9.33
CA LYS A 272 7.66 12.00 -10.34
C LYS A 272 9.18 12.05 -10.15
N GLU A 273 9.75 13.20 -9.81
CA GLU A 273 11.19 13.35 -9.52
C GLU A 273 11.59 12.52 -8.30
N LYS A 274 10.83 12.64 -7.20
CA LYS A 274 11.04 11.82 -5.98
C LYS A 274 10.85 10.33 -6.22
N ALA A 275 9.85 9.95 -7.02
CA ALA A 275 9.63 8.54 -7.37
C ALA A 275 10.83 7.96 -8.13
N THR A 276 11.45 8.77 -8.98
CA THR A 276 12.67 8.39 -9.70
C THR A 276 13.86 8.24 -8.77
N GLU A 277 13.99 9.11 -7.76
CA GLU A 277 15.02 8.98 -6.72
C GLU A 277 14.84 7.68 -5.92
N TRP A 278 13.61 7.39 -5.47
CA TRP A 278 13.30 6.16 -4.73
C TRP A 278 13.54 4.91 -5.57
N LYS A 279 13.17 4.95 -6.86
CA LYS A 279 13.48 3.87 -7.81
C LYS A 279 14.98 3.60 -7.87
N ARG A 280 15.81 4.64 -8.01
CA ARG A 280 17.28 4.47 -8.04
C ARG A 280 17.80 3.83 -6.76
N LYS A 281 17.38 4.30 -5.59
CA LYS A 281 17.79 3.71 -4.29
C LYS A 281 17.35 2.25 -4.16
N ALA A 282 16.18 1.92 -4.67
CA ALA A 282 15.68 0.55 -4.70
C ALA A 282 16.52 -0.36 -5.61
N GLU A 283 16.94 0.13 -6.79
CA GLU A 283 17.84 -0.60 -7.70
C GLU A 283 19.21 -0.83 -7.06
N GLU A 284 19.79 0.20 -6.41
CA GLU A 284 21.04 0.10 -5.65
C GLU A 284 20.96 -0.84 -4.45
N ALA A 285 19.80 -0.99 -3.83
CA ALA A 285 19.63 -1.92 -2.72
C ALA A 285 19.71 -3.40 -3.17
N VAL A 286 19.26 -3.70 -4.39
CA VAL A 286 19.15 -5.08 -4.90
C VAL A 286 20.31 -5.50 -5.82
N GLU A 287 21.13 -4.56 -6.28
CA GLU A 287 22.28 -4.86 -7.13
C GLU A 287 23.34 -5.70 -6.38
N LEU A 288 24.32 -6.22 -7.12
CA LEU A 288 25.42 -7.01 -6.53
C LEU A 288 26.21 -6.16 -5.53
N GLY A 289 26.11 -6.50 -4.24
CA GLY A 289 26.73 -5.75 -3.14
C GLY A 289 25.83 -4.71 -2.49
N GLY A 290 24.61 -4.51 -2.99
CA GLY A 290 23.57 -3.69 -2.37
C GLY A 290 23.09 -4.27 -1.04
N SER A 291 22.44 -3.42 -0.22
CA SER A 291 22.03 -3.79 1.15
C SER A 291 21.11 -5.01 1.18
N SER A 292 20.07 -5.04 0.34
CA SER A 292 19.11 -6.13 0.27
C SER A 292 19.73 -7.41 -0.31
N TYR A 293 20.65 -7.28 -1.27
CA TYR A 293 21.42 -8.41 -1.79
C TYR A 293 22.29 -9.05 -0.71
N LEU A 294 23.01 -8.23 0.07
CA LEU A 294 23.85 -8.70 1.17
C LEU A 294 23.01 -9.33 2.29
N ASN A 295 21.87 -8.72 2.64
CA ASN A 295 20.95 -9.24 3.65
C ASN A 295 20.35 -10.59 3.22
N LEU A 296 20.01 -10.78 1.95
CA LEU A 296 19.55 -12.07 1.44
C LEU A 296 20.65 -13.14 1.56
N ASN A 297 21.87 -12.83 1.15
CA ASN A 297 23.00 -13.76 1.30
C ASN A 297 23.27 -14.09 2.77
N LYS A 298 23.20 -13.10 3.66
CA LYS A 298 23.37 -13.29 5.09
C LYS A 298 22.27 -14.21 5.65
N LEU A 299 21.02 -13.97 5.29
CA LEU A 299 19.89 -14.82 5.65
C LEU A 299 20.12 -16.28 5.22
N ILE A 300 20.53 -16.50 3.97
CA ILE A 300 20.78 -17.85 3.43
C ILE A 300 21.90 -18.55 4.20
N ASN A 301 23.00 -17.86 4.53
CA ASN A 301 24.16 -18.48 5.15
C ASN A 301 24.03 -18.65 6.67
N GLU A 302 23.29 -17.77 7.34
CA GLU A 302 23.22 -17.74 8.81
C GLU A 302 21.94 -18.37 9.38
N VAL A 303 20.88 -18.53 8.58
CA VAL A 303 19.56 -18.94 9.08
C VAL A 303 19.01 -20.20 8.39
N LEU A 304 19.21 -20.35 7.08
CA LEU A 304 18.69 -21.47 6.28
C LEU A 304 19.71 -22.61 6.17
#